data_AF-A0A1B1B371-F1
#
_entry.id   AF-A0A1B1B371-F1
#
_cell.length_a   1.000
_cell.length_b   1.000
_cell.length_c   1.000
_cell.angle_alpha   90.00
_cell.angle_beta   90.00
_cell.angle_gamma   90.00
#
_symmetry.space_group_name_H-M   'P 1'
#
loop_
_entity.id
_entity.type
_entity.pdbx_description
1 polymer ?
#
loop_
_entity_poly.entity_id
_entity_poly.type
_entity_poly.pdbx_seq_one_letter_code
_entity_poly.pdbx_strand_id
1 'polypeptide(L)'
;MGIDIEQTDVERDFEGVAAGFFSPAEYEQWSTADTADRTALWYRIWTRREAYVKATGHGLRDIGDDHPGRGSAWIDIALEPAPGHVGCVVLLNHP
;
A
#
# COMPACT_ATOMS: atom_id res chain seq x y z
N MET A 1 11.15 -9.48 5.13
CA MET A 1 10.45 -9.27 3.83
C MET A 1 8.98 -9.52 4.04
N GLY A 2 8.12 -8.73 3.40
CA GLY A 2 6.68 -8.95 3.37
C GLY A 2 6.16 -8.80 1.95
N ILE A 3 5.04 -9.46 1.65
CA ILE A 3 4.41 -9.44 0.34
C ILE A 3 2.89 -9.33 0.52
N ASP A 4 2.26 -8.56 -0.34
CA ASP A 4 0.81 -8.50 -0.45
C ASP A 4 0.36 -8.42 -1.92
N ILE A 5 -0.77 -9.04 -2.24
CA ILE A 5 -1.39 -9.06 -3.57
C ILE A 5 -2.90 -8.98 -3.39
N GLU A 6 -3.53 -8.05 -4.09
CA GLU A 6 -4.97 -7.80 -4.07
C GLU A 6 -5.56 -7.89 -5.48
N GLN A 7 -6.74 -8.49 -5.58
CA GLN A 7 -7.55 -8.41 -6.79
C GLN A 7 -8.28 -7.07 -6.82
N THR A 8 -8.19 -6.34 -7.93
CA THR A 8 -8.85 -5.05 -8.09
C THR A 8 -10.37 -5.24 -8.14
N ASP A 9 -11.05 -4.73 -7.13
CA ASP A 9 -12.50 -4.64 -7.04
C ASP A 9 -12.91 -3.17 -7.02
N VAL A 10 -13.86 -2.78 -7.88
CA VAL A 10 -14.39 -1.42 -8.01
C VAL A 10 -15.50 -1.10 -7.01
N GLU A 11 -16.06 -2.10 -6.34
CA GLU A 11 -17.12 -1.94 -5.33
C GLU A 11 -16.57 -1.78 -3.90
N ARG A 12 -15.23 -1.82 -3.73
CA ARG A 12 -14.58 -1.65 -2.42
C ARG A 12 -14.83 -0.26 -1.83
N ASP A 13 -14.95 -0.19 -0.51
CA ASP A 13 -14.97 1.08 0.23
C ASP A 13 -13.58 1.73 0.25
N PHE A 14 -13.24 2.38 -0.85
CA PHE A 14 -11.95 3.05 -1.02
C PHE A 14 -11.77 4.21 -0.03
N GLU A 15 -12.82 5.00 0.16
CA GLU A 15 -12.79 6.21 0.98
C GLU A 15 -12.62 5.88 2.46
N GLY A 16 -13.43 4.96 3.01
CA GLY A 16 -13.37 4.61 4.43
C GLY A 16 -12.01 4.04 4.83
N VAL A 17 -11.43 3.20 3.98
CA VAL A 17 -10.10 2.63 4.22
C VAL A 17 -9.00 3.68 4.03
N ALA A 18 -9.06 4.50 2.98
CA ALA A 18 -8.05 5.52 2.75
C ALA A 18 -8.04 6.55 3.89
N ALA A 19 -9.21 7.04 4.30
CA ALA A 19 -9.33 7.99 5.41
C ALA A 19 -8.88 7.40 6.76
N GLY A 20 -9.02 6.08 6.96
CA GLY A 20 -8.63 5.40 8.19
C GLY A 20 -7.16 4.97 8.26
N PHE A 21 -6.53 4.66 7.13
CA PHE A 21 -5.24 3.98 7.10
C PHE A 21 -4.17 4.60 6.20
N PHE A 22 -4.51 5.56 5.34
CA PHE A 22 -3.49 6.23 4.55
C PHE A 22 -2.90 7.39 5.34
N SER A 23 -1.60 7.66 5.12
CA SER A 23 -1.01 8.89 5.62
C SER A 23 -1.69 10.10 4.95
N PRO A 24 -1.66 11.30 5.56
CA PRO A 24 -2.24 12.50 4.94
C PRO A 24 -1.73 12.74 3.51
N ALA A 25 -0.44 12.52 3.27
CA ALA A 25 0.16 12.69 1.94
C ALA A 25 -0.35 11.66 0.93
N GLU A 26 -0.51 10.39 1.34
CA GLU A 26 -1.04 9.35 0.47
C GLU A 26 -2.53 9.51 0.19
N TYR A 27 -3.29 9.95 1.20
CA TYR A 27 -4.70 10.29 1.03
C TYR A 27 -4.88 11.47 0.08
N GLU A 28 -4.09 12.54 0.22
CA GLU A 28 -4.11 13.68 -0.70
C GLU A 28 -3.72 13.24 -2.12
N GLN A 29 -2.64 12.47 -2.26
CA GLN A 29 -2.19 11.94 -3.55
C GLN A 29 -3.29 11.10 -4.23
N TRP A 30 -3.97 10.26 -3.46
CA TRP A 30 -5.04 9.40 -3.97
C TRP A 30 -6.32 10.19 -4.31
N SER A 31 -6.76 11.07 -3.41
CA SER A 31 -8.01 11.82 -3.56
C SER A 31 -7.98 12.85 -4.69
N THR A 32 -6.79 13.34 -5.03
CA THR A 32 -6.58 14.31 -6.12
C THR A 32 -6.19 13.67 -7.45
N ALA A 33 -5.98 12.35 -7.50
CA ALA A 33 -5.64 11.64 -8.72
C ALA A 33 -6.80 11.60 -9.72
N ASP A 34 -6.45 11.54 -11.01
CA ASP A 34 -7.44 11.35 -12.07
C ASP A 34 -8.23 10.06 -11.87
N THR A 35 -9.52 10.11 -12.21
CA THR A 35 -10.45 8.98 -12.00
C THR A 35 -9.96 7.68 -12.63
N ALA A 36 -9.25 7.77 -13.76
CA ALA A 36 -8.69 6.61 -14.47
C ALA A 36 -7.60 5.89 -13.65
N ASP A 37 -6.81 6.63 -12.87
CA ASP A 37 -5.67 6.10 -12.12
C ASP A 37 -5.99 5.87 -10.63
N ARG A 38 -7.06 6.50 -10.12
CA ARG A 38 -7.41 6.52 -8.70
C ARG A 38 -7.54 5.13 -8.08
N THR A 39 -8.18 4.18 -8.78
CA THR A 39 -8.33 2.80 -8.30
C THR A 39 -6.97 2.10 -8.22
N ALA A 40 -6.15 2.19 -9.26
CA ALA A 40 -4.84 1.54 -9.29
C ALA A 40 -3.91 2.13 -8.21
N LEU A 41 -3.93 3.45 -8.04
CA LEU A 41 -3.15 4.14 -7.02
C LEU A 41 -3.56 3.71 -5.60
N TRP A 42 -4.86 3.57 -5.34
CA TRP A 42 -5.35 3.08 -4.06
C TRP A 42 -4.77 1.71 -3.72
N TYR A 43 -4.86 0.75 -4.65
CA TYR A 43 -4.35 -0.61 -4.42
C TYR A 43 -2.81 -0.64 -4.27
N ARG A 44 -2.09 0.24 -4.98
CA ARG A 44 -0.64 0.39 -4.82
C ARG A 44 -0.27 0.92 -3.43
N ILE A 45 -1.03 1.84 -2.87
CA ILE A 45 -0.81 2.32 -1.50
C ILE A 45 -1.16 1.22 -0.49
N TRP A 46 -2.33 0.61 -0.64
CA TRP A 46 -2.83 -0.43 0.27
C TRP A 46 -1.90 -1.64 0.34
N THR A 47 -1.56 -2.24 -0.80
CA THR A 47 -0.69 -3.43 -0.85
C THR A 47 0.70 -3.14 -0.31
N ARG A 48 1.24 -1.93 -0.49
CA ARG A 48 2.51 -1.51 0.11
C ARG A 48 2.43 -1.43 1.64
N ARG A 49 1.36 -0.85 2.19
CA ARG A 49 1.15 -0.77 3.64
C ARG A 49 1.01 -2.17 4.25
N GLU A 50 0.22 -3.05 3.62
CA GLU A 50 0.10 -4.45 4.03
C GLU A 50 1.44 -5.20 3.95
N ALA A 51 2.16 -5.08 2.85
CA ALA A 51 3.45 -5.72 2.68
C ALA A 51 4.47 -5.22 3.72
N TYR A 52 4.43 -3.93 4.07
CA TYR A 52 5.28 -3.36 5.11
C TYR A 52 5.01 -3.98 6.48
N VAL A 53 3.74 -4.00 6.93
CA VAL A 53 3.40 -4.57 8.24
C VAL A 53 3.61 -6.09 8.31
N LYS A 54 3.48 -6.79 7.18
CA LYS A 54 3.88 -8.20 7.03
C LYS A 54 5.40 -8.37 7.15
N ALA A 55 6.18 -7.40 6.65
CA ALA A 55 7.63 -7.44 6.72
C ALA A 55 8.18 -7.19 8.13
N THR A 56 7.55 -6.30 8.91
CA THR A 56 7.96 -5.94 10.28
C THR A 56 7.40 -6.87 11.34
N GLY A 57 6.28 -7.55 11.07
CA GLY A 57 5.65 -8.51 11.98
C GLY A 57 4.72 -7.88 13.02
N HIS A 58 4.37 -6.60 12.90
CA HIS A 58 3.50 -5.91 13.86
C HIS A 58 1.99 -6.10 13.60
N GLY A 59 1.63 -6.65 12.44
CA GLY A 59 0.24 -6.94 12.08
C GLY A 59 -0.60 -5.69 11.77
N LEU A 60 -1.92 -5.84 11.72
CA LEU A 60 -2.86 -4.80 11.27
C LEU A 60 -2.92 -3.55 12.15
N ARG A 61 -2.35 -3.57 13.35
CA ARG A 61 -2.39 -2.41 14.27
C ARG A 61 -1.58 -1.22 13.75
N ASP A 62 -0.49 -1.51 13.06
CA ASP A 62 0.47 -0.50 12.60
C ASP A 62 0.26 -0.11 11.13
N ILE A 63 -0.81 -0.63 10.50
CA ILE A 63 -1.06 -0.40 9.07
C ILE A 63 -1.41 1.06 8.78
N GLY A 64 -2.01 1.76 9.74
CA GLY A 64 -2.34 3.19 9.65
C GLY A 64 -1.21 4.12 10.07
N ASP A 65 -0.14 3.59 10.65
CA ASP A 65 0.99 4.40 11.08
C ASP A 65 1.77 4.93 9.88
N ASP A 66 2.60 5.95 10.13
CA ASP A 66 3.60 6.37 9.15
C ASP A 66 4.71 5.32 9.04
N HIS A 67 5.23 5.13 7.83
CA HIS A 67 6.25 4.13 7.52
C HIS A 67 7.52 4.84 7.02
N PRO A 68 8.29 5.51 7.90
CA PRO A 68 9.42 6.33 7.49
C PRO A 68 10.58 5.49 6.94
N GLY A 69 11.50 6.15 6.23
CA GLY A 69 12.72 5.51 5.71
C GLY A 69 12.51 4.69 4.45
N ARG A 70 11.42 4.91 3.70
CA ARG A 70 11.26 4.36 2.35
C ARG A 70 12.42 4.83 1.47
N GLY A 71 13.12 3.89 0.83
CA GLY A 71 14.33 4.13 0.04
C GLY A 71 15.65 4.03 0.82
N SER A 72 15.62 3.94 2.16
CA SER A 72 16.84 3.86 2.99
C SER A 72 16.79 2.73 4.03
N ALA A 73 15.74 2.67 4.85
CA ALA A 73 15.50 1.62 5.83
C ALA A 73 14.74 0.42 5.24
N TRP A 74 13.98 0.65 4.17
CA TRP A 74 13.27 -0.38 3.44
C TRP A 74 13.00 0.08 2.01
N ILE A 75 12.78 -0.86 1.11
CA ILE A 75 12.35 -0.59 -0.27
C ILE A 75 11.11 -1.40 -0.60
N ASP A 76 10.35 -0.93 -1.57
CA ASP A 76 9.21 -1.64 -2.14
C ASP A 76 9.37 -1.89 -3.63
N ILE A 77 8.82 -3.02 -4.06
CA ILE A 77 8.79 -3.44 -5.46
C ILE A 77 7.32 -3.70 -5.80
N ALA A 78 6.79 -2.90 -6.73
CA ALA A 78 5.44 -3.12 -7.25
C ALA A 78 5.37 -4.40 -8.08
N LEU A 79 4.25 -5.11 -7.97
CA LEU A 79 3.95 -6.34 -8.71
C LEU A 79 2.60 -6.23 -9.39
N GLU A 80 2.52 -6.77 -10.61
CA GLU A 80 1.27 -7.01 -11.33
C GLU A 80 1.29 -8.48 -11.79
N PRO A 81 0.96 -9.43 -10.89
CA PRO A 81 1.19 -10.86 -11.14
C PRO A 81 0.24 -11.46 -12.18
N ALA A 82 -0.92 -10.83 -12.38
CA ALA A 82 -1.93 -11.20 -13.37
C ALA A 82 -2.81 -9.98 -13.69
N PRO A 83 -3.56 -9.99 -14.81
CA PRO A 83 -4.56 -8.94 -15.08
C PRO A 83 -5.52 -8.77 -13.90
N GLY A 84 -5.81 -7.51 -13.54
CA GLY A 84 -6.68 -7.17 -12.41
C GLY A 84 -6.10 -7.49 -11.04
N HIS A 85 -4.78 -7.70 -10.92
CA HIS A 85 -4.11 -7.89 -9.63
C HIS A 85 -3.00 -6.86 -9.45
N VAL A 86 -2.95 -6.26 -8.27
CA VAL A 86 -1.91 -5.32 -7.86
C VAL A 86 -1.26 -5.88 -6.61
N GLY A 87 0.06 -5.81 -6.51
CA GLY A 87 0.78 -6.26 -5.34
C GLY A 87 2.03 -5.46 -5.05
N CYS A 88 2.64 -5.77 -3.92
CA CYS A 88 3.85 -5.14 -3.44
C CYS A 88 4.71 -6.14 -2.66
N VAL A 89 6.02 -6.08 -2.85
CA VAL A 89 7.00 -6.71 -1.97
C VAL A 89 7.73 -5.61 -1.23
N VAL A 90 7.82 -5.73 0.10
CA VAL A 90 8.64 -4.87 0.95
C VAL A 90 9.85 -5.64 1.48
N LEU A 91 11.03 -5.04 1.29
CA LEU A 91 12.30 -5.53 1.81
C LEU A 91 12.79 -4.56 2.88
N LEU A 92 12.97 -5.06 4.10
CA LEU A 92 13.62 -4.30 5.17
C LEU A 92 15.13 -4.39 4.99
N ASN A 93 15.81 -3.27 5.11
CA ASN A 93 17.26 -3.26 5.23
C ASN A 93 17.60 -3.63 6.67
N HIS A 94 18.06 -4.85 6.88
CA HIS A 94 18.69 -5.22 8.13
C HIS A 94 20.15 -4.74 8.09
N PRO A 95 20.63 -4.04 9.13
CA PRO A 95 22.04 -3.69 9.23
C PRO A 95 22.94 -4.93 9.30
#